data_AF-A0A1E5IGT1-F1
#
_entry.id   AF-A0A1E5IGT1-F1
#
_cell.length_a   1.000
_cell.length_b   1.000
_cell.length_c   1.000
_cell.angle_alpha   90.00
_cell.angle_beta   90.00
_cell.angle_gamma   90.00
#
_symmetry.space_group_name_H-M   'P 1'
#
loop_
_entity.id
_entity.type
_entity.pdbx_description
1 polymer ?
#
loop_
_entity_poly.entity_id
_entity_poly.type
_entity_poly.pdbx_seq_one_letter_code
_entity_poly.pdbx_strand_id
1 'polypeptide(L)' 'MIEPTETESKETMDAFVDTFIKIISEEAAQDPQKLKDAPFNTSVGRLNEVEAARNPVLKWKKA' A
#
# COMPACT_ATOMS: atom_id res chain seq x y z
N MET A 1 12.65 -2.03 -1.44
CA MET A 1 13.70 -1.00 -1.26
C MET A 1 13.18 -0.03 -0.21
N ILE A 2 13.93 0.23 0.86
CA ILE A 2 13.52 1.12 1.97
C ILE A 2 14.56 2.24 2.04
N GLU A 3 14.10 3.49 1.99
CA GLU A 3 14.94 4.69 2.05
C GLU A 3 14.28 5.70 3.01
N PRO A 4 14.64 5.70 4.31
CA PRO A 4 14.05 6.61 5.29
C PRO A 4 14.55 8.05 5.15
N THR A 5 15.71 8.28 4.51
CA THR A 5 16.45 9.56 4.53
C THR A 5 16.91 9.98 5.94
N GLU A 6 17.66 11.07 6.05
CA GLU A 6 18.30 11.51 7.29
C GLU A 6 17.40 12.29 8.24
N THR A 7 16.23 12.76 7.79
CA THR A 7 15.34 13.61 8.59
C THR A 7 14.38 12.83 9.48
N GLU A 8 14.26 11.51 9.27
CA GLU A 8 13.37 10.68 10.05
C GLU A 8 13.92 10.40 11.45
N SER A 9 13.02 10.42 12.43
CA SER A 9 13.40 10.13 13.82
C SER A 9 13.50 8.62 14.07
N LYS A 10 14.23 8.26 15.13
CA LYS A 10 14.31 6.87 15.57
C LYS A 10 12.92 6.30 15.89
N GLU A 11 12.05 7.09 16.51
CA GLU A 11 10.69 6.65 16.86
C GLU A 11 9.86 6.32 15.62
N THR A 12 9.96 7.12 14.54
CA THR A 12 9.28 6.82 13.27
C THR A 12 9.80 5.52 12.66
N MET A 13 11.12 5.31 12.69
CA MET A 13 11.74 4.09 12.17
C MET A 13 11.32 2.84 12.97
N ASP A 14 11.31 2.92 14.30
CA ASP A 14 10.87 1.82 15.16
C ASP A 14 9.39 1.48 14.87
N ALA A 15 8.52 2.49 14.79
CA ALA A 15 7.10 2.29 14.48
C ALA A 15 6.87 1.66 13.10
N PHE A 16 7.68 2.04 12.09
CA PHE A 16 7.67 1.43 10.78
C PHE A 16 8.05 -0.06 10.85
N VAL A 17 9.12 -0.40 11.57
CA VAL A 17 9.59 -1.78 11.76
C VAL A 17 8.53 -2.63 12.47
N ASP A 18 7.96 -2.13 13.56
CA ASP A 18 6.91 -2.83 14.32
C ASP A 18 5.68 -3.11 13.45
N THR A 19 5.31 -2.15 12.60
CA THR A 19 4.22 -2.31 11.63
C THR A 19 4.51 -3.42 10.62
N PHE A 20 5.74 -3.50 10.09
CA PHE A 20 6.15 -4.58 9.19
C PHE A 20 6.13 -5.94 9.86
N ILE A 21 6.65 -6.03 11.09
CA ILE A 21 6.63 -7.27 11.89
C ILE A 21 5.19 -7.75 12.05
N LYS A 22 4.28 -6.85 12.42
CA LYS A 22 2.86 -7.15 12.57
C LYS A 22 2.21 -7.64 11.28
N ILE A 23 2.45 -6.94 10.17
CA ILE A 23 1.91 -7.33 8.85
C ILE A 23 2.37 -8.75 8.48
N ILE A 24 3.64 -9.06 8.71
CA ILE A 24 4.21 -10.38 8.37
C ILE A 24 3.64 -11.48 9.29
N SER A 25 3.61 -11.25 10.60
CA SER A 25 3.25 -12.27 11.59
C SER A 25 1.75 -12.53 11.69
N GLU A 26 0.92 -11.52 11.43
CA GLU A 26 -0.54 -11.61 11.55
C GLU A 26 -1.18 -11.74 10.17
N GLU A 27 -0.94 -10.80 9.26
CA GLU A 27 -1.67 -10.77 8.00
C GLU A 27 -1.08 -11.75 6.99
N ALA A 28 0.21 -11.64 6.66
CA ALA A 28 0.82 -12.50 5.65
C ALA A 28 0.84 -13.98 6.06
N ALA A 29 1.08 -14.27 7.34
CA ALA A 29 1.19 -15.64 7.83
C ALA A 29 -0.16 -16.31 8.11
N GLN A 30 -1.16 -15.57 8.62
CA GLN A 30 -2.43 -16.16 9.09
C GLN A 30 -3.58 -15.92 8.11
N ASP A 31 -3.63 -14.76 7.46
CA ASP A 31 -4.65 -14.42 6.46
C ASP A 31 -4.03 -13.69 5.25
N PRO A 32 -3.34 -14.43 4.36
CA PRO A 32 -2.66 -13.83 3.21
C PRO A 32 -3.61 -13.05 2.29
N GLN A 33 -4.90 -13.37 2.32
CA GLN A 33 -5.88 -12.73 1.45
C GLN A 33 -6.18 -11.31 1.92
N LYS A 34 -6.26 -11.09 3.23
CA LYS A 34 -6.35 -9.73 3.81
C LYS A 34 -5.21 -8.82 3.33
N LEU A 35 -3.97 -9.33 3.28
CA LEU A 35 -2.83 -8.56 2.77
C LEU A 35 -2.94 -8.27 1.26
N LYS A 36 -3.39 -9.25 0.47
CA LYS A 36 -3.53 -9.09 -0.99
C LYS A 36 -4.65 -8.12 -1.37
N ASP A 37 -5.73 -8.12 -0.62
CA ASP A 37 -6.91 -7.29 -0.90
C ASP A 37 -6.80 -5.87 -0.32
N ALA A 38 -5.79 -5.60 0.50
CA ALA A 38 -5.47 -4.25 0.96
C ALA A 38 -5.27 -3.28 -0.23
N PRO A 39 -5.60 -1.97 -0.07
CA PRO A 39 -6.05 -1.31 1.16
C PRO A 39 -7.59 -1.30 1.36
N PHE A 40 -8.04 -1.21 2.62
CA PHE A 40 -9.48 -1.23 2.99
C PHE A 40 -10.05 0.11 3.48
N ASN A 41 -9.21 1.04 3.92
CA ASN A 41 -9.65 2.28 4.58
C ASN A 41 -9.14 3.55 3.89
N THR A 42 -8.62 3.43 2.68
CA THR A 42 -8.25 4.56 1.82
C THR A 42 -9.48 5.01 1.01
N SER A 43 -9.49 6.25 0.53
CA SER A 43 -10.61 6.80 -0.25
C SER A 43 -10.93 6.01 -1.53
N VAL A 44 -9.93 5.29 -2.06
CA VAL A 44 -10.05 4.34 -3.17
C VAL A 44 -9.34 3.04 -2.81
N GLY A 45 -9.84 1.91 -3.31
CA GLY A 45 -9.19 0.61 -3.16
C GLY A 45 -8.08 0.36 -4.19
N ARG A 46 -7.66 -0.91 -4.32
CA ARG A 46 -6.69 -1.33 -5.33
C ARG A 46 -7.20 -1.06 -6.75
N LEU A 47 -6.41 -0.32 -7.54
CA LEU A 47 -6.77 0.06 -8.90
C LEU A 47 -6.55 -1.09 -9.90
N ASN A 48 -7.33 -1.12 -10.98
CA ASN A 48 -7.13 -2.05 -12.09
C ASN A 48 -6.06 -1.53 -13.06
N GLU A 49 -4.79 -1.83 -12.77
CA GLU A 49 -3.66 -1.39 -13.58
C GLU A 49 -3.68 -1.96 -15.00
N VAL A 50 -4.19 -3.19 -15.19
CA VAL A 50 -4.26 -3.84 -16.51
C VAL A 50 -5.23 -3.10 -17.42
N GLU A 51 -6.40 -2.73 -16.90
CA GLU A 51 -7.38 -1.96 -17.64
C GLU A 51 -6.88 -0.54 -17.92
N ALA A 52 -6.30 0.12 -16.93
CA ALA A 52 -5.74 1.46 -17.11
C ALA A 52 -4.64 1.49 -18.19
N ALA A 53 -3.79 0.45 -18.25
CA ALA A 53 -2.75 0.33 -19.26
C ALA A 53 -3.30 0.02 -20.66
N ARG A 54 -4.37 -0.78 -20.77
CA ARG A 54 -4.98 -1.18 -22.06
C ARG A 54 -5.95 -0.14 -22.62
N ASN A 55 -6.64 0.59 -21.75
CA ASN A 55 -7.68 1.57 -22.10
C ASN A 55 -7.45 2.90 -21.35
N PRO A 56 -6.34 3.62 -21.61
CA PRO A 56 -5.98 4.78 -20.81
C PRO A 56 -6.91 5.99 -21.08
N VAL A 57 -7.46 6.57 -20.00
CA VAL A 57 -8.19 7.84 -20.05
C VAL A 57 -7.22 8.98 -19.71
N LEU A 58 -6.59 9.54 -20.73
CA LEU A 58 -5.49 10.51 -20.58
C LEU A 58 -5.93 11.96 -20.38
N LYS A 59 -7.21 12.25 -20.58
CA LYS A 59 -7.78 13.58 -20.37
C LYS A 59 -9.14 13.48 -19.74
N TRP A 60 -9.41 14.41 -18.84
CA TRP A 60 -10.74 14.61 -18.33
C TRP A 60 -11.66 15.09 -19.47
N LYS A 61 -12.88 14.56 -19.52
CA LYS A 61 -13.94 15.03 -20.41
C LYS A 61 -15.15 15.36 -19.55
N LYS A 62 -15.73 16.53 -19.80
CA LYS A 62 -17.00 16.91 -19.19
C LYS A 62 -18.09 16.00 -19.79
N ALA A 63 -18.95 15.46 -18.92
CA ALA A 63 -20.10 14.64 -19.32
C ALA A 63 -21.14 15.47 -20.06
#